data_AF-A0A7C2EB21-F1
#
_entry.id   AF-A0A7C2EB21-F1
#
_cell.length_a   1.000
_cell.length_b   1.000
_cell.length_c   1.000
_cell.angle_alpha   90.00
_cell.angle_beta   90.00
_cell.angle_gamma   90.00
#
_symmetry.space_group_name_H-M   'P 1'
#
loop_
_entity.id
_entity.type
_entity.pdbx_description
1 polymer ?
#
loop_
_entity_poly.entity_id
_entity_poly.type
_entity_poly.pdbx_seq_one_letter_code
_entity_poly.pdbx_strand_id
1 'polypeptide(L)'
;MEWTRSETIALAANNCTSCHGLGLLPAKRGGQTVCNCVFRAIFRICYNRFRTCVTKEKYMTRVTMSLTRGRERHFTWSRKDEEYIADFTLVARRSLNEADYKIFKYHYLLGADWKLCCRKLKMDRGRFFHAVYRIQQRLGRIFRELQPYGLYPLDEYFGTTVRRVKPIQPTWTPPPAVPVRPPILQQLQQAA
;
A
#
# COMPACT_ATOMS: atom_id res chain seq x y z
N MET A 1 -0.66 -2.67 15.25
CA MET A 1 -1.55 -2.69 14.08
C MET A 1 -2.07 -4.10 13.95
N GLU A 2 -3.39 -4.27 14.02
CA GLU A 2 -4.01 -5.60 13.88
C GLU A 2 -4.25 -5.89 12.40
N TRP A 3 -3.77 -7.04 11.94
CA TRP A 3 -4.00 -7.49 10.57
C TRP A 3 -5.34 -8.19 10.49
N THR A 4 -6.19 -7.72 9.58
CA THR A 4 -7.49 -8.35 9.33
C THR A 4 -7.40 -9.34 8.17
N ARG A 5 -8.29 -10.34 8.17
CA ARG A 5 -8.41 -11.33 7.09
C ARG A 5 -8.73 -10.67 5.75
N SER A 6 -9.56 -9.63 5.75
CA SER A 6 -9.96 -8.90 4.54
C SER A 6 -8.78 -8.19 3.87
N GLU A 7 -7.82 -7.67 4.63
CA GLU A 7 -6.62 -7.03 4.07
C GLU A 7 -5.63 -8.04 3.47
N THR A 8 -5.52 -9.22 4.06
CA THR A 8 -4.48 -10.20 3.72
C THR A 8 -4.88 -11.19 2.63
N ILE A 9 -6.18 -11.48 2.48
CA ILE A 9 -6.68 -12.46 1.51
C ILE A 9 -6.40 -12.06 0.07
N ALA A 10 -6.52 -10.78 -0.28
CA ALA A 10 -6.25 -10.27 -1.62
C ALA A 10 -4.74 -10.25 -1.98
N LEU A 11 -3.88 -10.25 -0.96
CA LEU A 11 -2.43 -10.20 -1.12
C LEU A 11 -1.77 -11.58 -1.05
N ALA A 12 -2.48 -12.57 -0.54
CA ALA A 12 -1.96 -13.92 -0.37
C ALA A 12 -1.81 -14.62 -1.72
N ALA A 13 -0.74 -15.41 -1.87
CA ALA A 13 -0.60 -16.28 -3.02
C ALA A 13 -1.49 -17.53 -2.83
N ASN A 14 -2.36 -17.81 -3.80
CA ASN A 14 -3.29 -18.95 -3.78
C ASN A 14 -2.57 -20.30 -3.57
N ASN A 15 -1.38 -20.45 -4.16
CA ASN A 15 -0.57 -21.67 -4.08
C ASN A 15 0.50 -21.64 -2.97
N CYS A 16 0.38 -20.74 -1.98
CA CYS A 16 1.35 -20.67 -0.90
C CYS A 16 1.27 -21.93 -0.02
N THR A 17 2.38 -22.64 0.13
CA THR A 17 2.47 -23.87 0.95
C THR A 17 2.31 -23.61 2.45
N SER A 18 2.47 -22.37 2.91
CA SER A 18 2.35 -22.04 4.34
C SER A 18 0.94 -21.58 4.73
N CYS A 19 0.33 -20.69 3.94
CA CYS A 19 -0.98 -20.11 4.28
C CYS A 19 -2.14 -20.59 3.39
N HIS A 20 -1.87 -21.39 2.36
CA HIS A 20 -2.89 -21.92 1.43
C HIS A 20 -3.86 -20.85 0.89
N GLY A 21 -3.35 -19.66 0.57
CA GLY A 21 -4.17 -18.54 0.07
C GLY A 21 -4.90 -17.70 1.15
N LEU A 22 -4.79 -18.01 2.44
CA LEU A 22 -5.46 -17.23 3.50
C LEU A 22 -4.69 -15.97 3.92
N GLY A 23 -3.36 -15.95 3.76
CA GLY A 23 -2.50 -14.81 4.11
C GLY A 23 -2.18 -14.67 5.60
N LEU A 24 -2.89 -15.38 6.47
CA LEU A 24 -2.67 -15.43 7.91
C LEU A 24 -2.21 -16.83 8.35
N LEU A 25 -1.41 -16.86 9.41
CA LEU A 25 -0.84 -18.04 10.03
C LEU A 25 -1.15 -18.02 11.53
N PRO A 26 -1.51 -19.16 12.14
CA PRO A 26 -1.64 -19.26 13.58
C PRO A 26 -0.26 -19.06 14.24
N ALA A 27 -0.18 -18.10 15.15
CA ALA A 27 1.03 -17.84 15.93
C ALA A 27 1.11 -18.79 17.13
N LYS A 28 2.33 -19.15 17.54
CA LYS A 28 2.57 -20.05 18.68
C LYS A 28 1.97 -19.58 20.01
N ARG A 29 1.67 -18.28 20.17
CA ARG A 29 1.09 -17.67 21.38
C ARG A 29 -0.36 -17.21 21.18
N GLY A 30 -1.18 -17.99 20.47
CA GLY A 30 -2.62 -17.72 20.31
C GLY A 30 -2.98 -16.47 19.48
N GLY A 31 -2.00 -15.88 18.79
CA GLY A 31 -2.22 -14.73 17.90
C GLY A 31 -2.30 -15.15 16.42
N GLN A 32 -2.59 -14.18 15.54
CA GLN A 32 -2.47 -14.35 14.10
C GLN A 32 -1.23 -13.60 13.61
N THR A 33 -0.43 -14.25 12.78
CA THR A 33 0.74 -13.66 12.11
C THR A 33 0.51 -13.63 10.62
N VAL A 34 1.04 -12.61 9.95
CA VAL A 34 0.92 -12.51 8.50
C VAL A 34 1.94 -13.41 7.83
N CYS A 35 1.53 -14.08 6.76
CA CYS A 35 2.42 -14.92 5.98
C CYS A 35 3.45 -14.10 5.21
N ASN A 36 4.65 -14.64 5.07
CA ASN A 36 5.72 -14.07 4.25
C ASN A 36 5.32 -13.84 2.78
N CYS A 37 4.35 -14.59 2.23
CA CYS A 37 3.87 -14.38 0.86
C CYS A 37 3.20 -13.00 0.69
N VAL A 38 2.48 -12.53 1.71
CA VAL A 38 1.79 -11.23 1.73
C VAL A 38 2.82 -10.10 1.73
N PHE A 39 3.85 -10.17 2.57
CA PHE A 39 4.91 -9.15 2.57
C PHE A 39 5.64 -9.08 1.23
N ARG A 40 5.89 -10.23 0.60
CA ARG A 40 6.47 -10.27 -0.75
C ARG A 40 5.54 -9.66 -1.79
N ALA A 41 4.23 -9.85 -1.68
CA ALA A 41 3.24 -9.23 -2.56
C ALA A 41 3.22 -7.70 -2.39
N ILE A 42 3.20 -7.21 -1.15
CA ILE A 42 3.28 -5.77 -0.84
C ILE A 42 4.53 -5.16 -1.47
N PHE A 43 5.69 -5.79 -1.28
CA PHE A 43 6.92 -5.31 -1.91
C PHE A 43 6.80 -5.23 -3.44
N ARG A 44 6.23 -6.25 -4.10
CA ARG A 44 6.05 -6.25 -5.56
C ARG A 44 5.14 -5.11 -6.02
N ILE A 45 4.05 -4.84 -5.29
CA ILE A 45 3.13 -3.73 -5.58
C ILE A 45 3.88 -2.39 -5.49
N CYS A 46 4.60 -2.15 -4.39
CA CYS A 46 5.40 -0.95 -4.21
C CYS A 46 6.50 -0.81 -5.27
N TYR A 47 7.20 -1.91 -5.59
CA TYR A 47 8.25 -1.91 -6.60
C TYR A 47 7.71 -1.66 -8.02
N ASN A 48 6.55 -2.23 -8.37
CA ASN A 48 5.91 -1.96 -9.65
C ASN A 48 5.55 -0.46 -9.76
N ARG A 49 5.00 0.12 -8.70
CA ARG A 49 4.74 1.57 -8.66
C ARG A 49 6.02 2.38 -8.79
N PHE A 50 7.08 2.02 -8.06
CA PHE A 50 8.39 2.65 -8.18
C PHE A 50 8.91 2.62 -9.62
N ARG A 51 8.81 1.48 -10.31
CA ARG A 51 9.19 1.38 -11.72
C ARG A 51 8.35 2.29 -12.62
N THR A 52 7.05 2.39 -12.39
CA THR A 52 6.20 3.35 -13.11
C THR A 52 6.68 4.79 -12.90
N CYS A 53 6.98 5.18 -11.66
CA CYS A 53 7.45 6.53 -11.34
C CYS A 53 8.82 6.84 -11.97
N VAL A 54 9.76 5.89 -11.98
CA VAL A 54 11.11 6.10 -12.55
C VAL A 54 11.10 6.14 -14.08
N THR A 55 10.29 5.30 -14.72
CA THR A 55 10.22 5.25 -16.20
C THR A 55 9.43 6.44 -16.77
N LYS A 56 8.55 7.05 -15.97
CA LYS A 56 7.78 8.22 -16.38
C LYS A 56 8.72 9.39 -16.69
N GLU A 57 8.49 10.05 -17.82
CA GLU A 57 9.31 11.17 -18.26
C GLU A 57 9.17 12.35 -17.29
N LYS A 58 10.28 13.02 -16.98
CA LYS A 58 10.34 14.05 -15.91
C LYS A 58 9.47 15.27 -16.17
N TYR A 59 9.14 15.58 -17.43
CA TYR A 59 8.23 16.66 -17.78
C TYR A 59 6.75 16.26 -17.65
N MET A 60 6.45 14.97 -17.47
CA MET A 60 5.10 14.46 -17.23
C MET A 60 4.75 14.38 -15.73
N THR A 61 5.70 14.69 -14.82
CA THR A 61 5.40 14.69 -13.39
C THR A 61 4.62 15.96 -13.04
N ARG A 62 3.43 15.77 -12.46
CA ARG A 62 2.51 16.86 -12.15
C ARG A 62 2.73 17.28 -10.71
N VAL A 63 2.90 18.59 -10.48
CA VAL A 63 2.83 19.14 -9.13
C VAL A 63 1.38 19.00 -8.64
N THR A 64 1.20 18.27 -7.55
CA THR A 64 -0.10 18.03 -6.93
C THR A 64 -0.19 18.80 -5.63
N MET A 65 -1.24 19.60 -5.48
CA MET A 65 -1.58 20.20 -4.20
C MET A 65 -2.16 19.13 -3.28
N SER A 66 -1.56 18.95 -2.11
CA SER A 66 -2.01 18.00 -1.09
C SER A 66 -2.33 18.76 0.20
N LEU A 67 -3.39 18.33 0.87
CA LEU A 67 -3.77 18.90 2.16
C LEU A 67 -2.96 18.23 3.26
N THR A 68 -2.13 19.00 3.97
CA THR A 68 -1.42 18.49 5.14
C THR A 68 -2.40 18.35 6.29
N ARG A 69 -2.48 17.16 6.87
CA ARG A 69 -3.32 16.93 8.06
C ARG A 69 -2.61 17.51 9.28
N GLY A 70 -3.24 18.49 9.92
CA GLY A 70 -2.73 19.17 11.11
C GLY A 70 -3.81 20.07 11.73
N ARG A 71 -3.46 20.76 12.83
CA ARG A 71 -4.34 21.75 13.48
C ARG A 71 -4.73 22.87 12.52
N GLU A 72 -3.80 23.26 11.67
CA GLU A 72 -4.01 24.19 10.57
C GLU A 72 -4.01 23.41 9.25
N ARG A 73 -5.04 23.64 8.44
CA ARG A 73 -5.26 22.98 7.15
C ARG A 73 -4.41 23.64 6.06
N HIS A 74 -3.10 23.41 6.10
CA HIS A 74 -2.18 23.95 5.11
C HIS A 74 -2.16 23.12 3.83
N PHE A 75 -2.19 23.79 2.69
CA PHE A 75 -1.98 23.17 1.38
C PHE A 75 -0.48 23.15 1.08
N THR A 76 0.04 21.98 0.71
CA THR A 76 1.43 21.80 0.30
C THR A 76 1.47 21.32 -1.14
N TRP A 77 2.30 21.98 -1.94
CA TRP A 77 2.59 21.55 -3.30
C TRP A 77 3.67 20.47 -3.26
N SER A 78 3.31 19.29 -3.74
CA SER A 78 4.16 18.10 -3.69
C SER A 78 4.29 17.46 -5.06
N ARG A 79 5.45 16.87 -5.31
CA ARG A 79 5.69 16.02 -6.49
C ARG A 79 5.73 14.58 -6.03
N LYS A 80 4.55 13.95 -5.97
CA LYS A 80 4.37 12.64 -5.33
C LYS A 80 5.17 11.52 -5.97
N ASP A 81 5.38 11.57 -7.29
CA ASP A 81 6.17 10.56 -8.00
C ASP A 81 7.65 10.60 -7.54
N GLU A 82 8.24 11.80 -7.46
CA GLU A 82 9.61 12.03 -7.02
C GLU A 82 9.79 11.79 -5.50
N GLU A 83 8.82 12.24 -4.69
CA GLU A 83 8.78 11.93 -3.25
C GLU A 83 8.77 10.42 -3.02
N TYR A 84 7.95 9.68 -3.77
CA TYR A 84 7.87 8.22 -3.64
C TYR A 84 9.18 7.53 -3.99
N ILE A 85 9.87 7.98 -5.05
CA ILE A 85 11.19 7.47 -5.45
C ILE A 85 12.21 7.71 -4.33
N ALA A 86 12.22 8.91 -3.76
CA ALA A 86 13.12 9.27 -2.67
C ALA A 86 12.84 8.41 -1.43
N ASP A 87 11.59 8.31 -0.99
CA ASP A 87 11.19 7.54 0.18
C ASP A 87 11.49 6.05 0.01
N PHE A 88 11.17 5.47 -1.14
CA PHE A 88 11.44 4.06 -1.43
C PHE A 88 12.92 3.73 -1.34
N THR A 89 13.77 4.56 -1.96
CA THR A 89 15.23 4.34 -1.97
C THR A 89 15.85 4.57 -0.60
N LEU A 90 15.39 5.60 0.13
CA LEU A 90 15.88 5.96 1.45
C LEU A 90 15.49 4.94 2.52
N VAL A 91 14.23 4.49 2.53
CA VAL A 91 13.76 3.43 3.43
C VAL A 91 14.52 2.13 3.15
N ALA A 92 14.71 1.76 1.89
CA ALA A 92 15.47 0.55 1.55
C ALA A 92 16.91 0.61 2.06
N ARG A 93 17.57 1.78 1.95
CA ARG A 93 18.94 1.97 2.46
C ARG A 93 19.04 1.91 3.98
N ARG A 94 18.06 2.46 4.70
CA ARG A 94 18.06 2.47 6.18
C ARG A 94 17.72 1.12 6.79
N SER A 95 16.90 0.32 6.11
CA SER A 95 16.35 -0.92 6.66
C SER A 95 17.16 -2.17 6.36
N LEU A 96 17.90 -2.18 5.25
CA LEU A 96 18.70 -3.33 4.81
C LEU A 96 20.13 -3.26 5.34
N ASN A 97 20.71 -4.43 5.60
CA ASN A 97 22.14 -4.56 5.86
C ASN A 97 22.93 -4.27 4.58
N GLU A 98 24.21 -3.89 4.70
CA GLU A 98 25.05 -3.52 3.57
C GLU A 98 25.11 -4.60 2.46
N ALA A 99 25.19 -5.88 2.85
CA ALA A 99 25.21 -6.99 1.90
C ALA A 99 23.88 -7.14 1.14
N ASP A 100 22.75 -7.06 1.86
CA ASP A 100 21.41 -7.15 1.26
C ASP A 100 21.10 -5.90 0.43
N TYR A 101 21.57 -4.73 0.85
CA TYR A 101 21.42 -3.48 0.11
C TYR A 101 22.21 -3.50 -1.21
N LYS A 102 23.40 -4.11 -1.26
CA LYS A 102 24.14 -4.31 -2.52
C LYS A 102 23.34 -5.17 -3.50
N ILE A 103 22.76 -6.27 -3.04
CA ILE A 103 21.88 -7.13 -3.87
C ILE A 103 20.68 -6.32 -4.36
N PHE A 104 20.03 -5.58 -3.45
CA PHE A 104 18.88 -4.73 -3.78
C PHE A 104 19.24 -3.66 -4.82
N LYS A 105 20.37 -2.98 -4.66
CA LYS A 105 20.85 -1.94 -5.58
C LYS A 105 21.07 -2.49 -6.98
N TYR A 106 21.79 -3.62 -7.11
CA TYR A 106 22.05 -4.19 -8.43
C TYR A 106 20.79 -4.73 -9.10
N HIS A 107 19.97 -5.47 -8.36
CA HIS A 107 18.82 -6.14 -8.95
C HIS A 107 17.62 -5.21 -9.17
N TYR A 108 17.26 -4.40 -8.17
CA TYR A 108 16.03 -3.60 -8.20
C TYR A 108 16.22 -2.17 -8.70
N LEU A 109 17.29 -1.49 -8.27
CA LEU A 109 17.54 -0.09 -8.67
C LEU A 109 18.19 0.02 -10.05
N LEU A 110 19.19 -0.82 -10.33
CA LEU A 110 19.90 -0.84 -11.61
C LEU A 110 19.27 -1.79 -12.63
N GLY A 111 18.35 -2.67 -12.21
CA GLY A 111 17.64 -3.59 -13.11
C GLY A 111 18.51 -4.72 -13.66
N ALA A 112 19.61 -5.09 -13.00
CA ALA A 112 20.48 -6.16 -13.48
C ALA A 112 19.84 -7.55 -13.33
N ASP A 113 20.08 -8.39 -14.33
CA ASP A 113 19.71 -9.81 -14.30
C ASP A 113 20.40 -10.56 -13.16
N TRP A 114 19.72 -11.60 -12.66
CA TRP A 114 20.24 -12.44 -11.58
C TRP A 114 21.60 -13.07 -11.94
N LYS A 115 21.83 -13.42 -13.21
CA LYS A 115 23.11 -13.96 -13.69
C LYS A 115 24.26 -12.95 -13.49
N LEU A 116 24.01 -11.69 -13.83
CA LEU A 116 25.00 -10.62 -13.69
C LEU A 116 25.27 -10.29 -12.21
N CYS A 117 24.21 -10.29 -11.40
CA CYS A 117 24.32 -10.16 -9.94
C CYS A 117 25.15 -11.30 -9.33
N CYS A 118 24.90 -12.56 -9.72
CA CYS A 118 25.65 -13.71 -9.23
C CYS A 118 27.14 -13.63 -9.60
N ARG A 119 27.46 -13.24 -10.83
CA ARG A 119 28.84 -13.03 -11.29
C ARG A 119 29.54 -11.90 -10.53
N LYS A 120 28.85 -10.77 -10.30
CA LYS A 120 29.42 -9.60 -9.65
C LYS A 120 29.61 -9.77 -8.15
N LEU A 121 28.65 -10.42 -7.48
CA LEU A 121 28.67 -10.64 -6.04
C LEU A 121 29.32 -11.96 -5.63
N LYS A 122 29.73 -12.79 -6.61
CA LYS A 122 30.29 -14.14 -6.41
C LYS A 122 29.38 -15.00 -5.52
N MET A 123 28.11 -15.11 -5.91
CA MET A 123 27.09 -15.86 -5.17
C MET A 123 26.41 -16.91 -6.05
N ASP A 124 25.95 -18.00 -5.43
CA ASP A 124 25.18 -19.03 -6.11
C ASP A 124 23.74 -18.61 -6.39
N ARG A 125 23.14 -19.22 -7.41
CA ARG A 125 21.74 -19.00 -7.81
C ARG A 125 20.78 -19.16 -6.62
N GLY A 126 20.88 -20.25 -5.88
CA GLY A 126 19.99 -20.53 -4.74
C GLY A 126 20.11 -19.46 -3.67
N ARG A 127 21.34 -19.14 -3.26
CA ARG A 127 21.63 -18.13 -2.25
C ARG A 127 21.12 -16.74 -2.66
N PHE A 128 21.22 -16.39 -3.94
CA PHE A 128 20.68 -15.16 -4.48
C PHE A 128 19.15 -15.09 -4.34
N PHE A 129 18.41 -16.10 -4.78
CA PHE A 129 16.94 -16.09 -4.67
C PHE A 129 16.46 -16.10 -3.21
N HIS A 130 17.14 -16.82 -2.32
CA HIS A 130 16.86 -16.74 -0.89
C HIS A 130 17.09 -15.34 -0.32
N ALA A 131 18.20 -14.68 -0.70
CA ALA A 131 18.46 -13.30 -0.30
C ALA A 131 17.37 -12.35 -0.82
N VAL A 132 16.96 -12.49 -2.09
CA VAL A 132 15.86 -11.73 -2.67
C VAL A 132 14.56 -11.93 -1.88
N TYR A 133 14.21 -13.16 -1.52
CA TYR A 133 13.00 -13.42 -0.74
C TYR A 133 13.04 -12.76 0.64
N ARG A 134 14.20 -12.80 1.32
CA ARG A 134 14.39 -12.11 2.60
C ARG A 134 14.25 -10.59 2.47
N ILE A 135 14.84 -10.00 1.42
CA ILE A 135 14.74 -8.56 1.13
C ILE A 135 13.28 -8.16 0.92
N GLN A 136 12.56 -8.90 0.07
CA GLN A 136 11.14 -8.65 -0.21
C GLN A 136 10.29 -8.74 1.07
N GLN A 137 10.51 -9.75 1.90
CA GLN A 137 9.78 -9.93 3.16
C GLN A 137 10.04 -8.78 4.13
N ARG A 138 11.31 -8.42 4.32
CA ARG A 138 11.72 -7.36 5.25
C ARG A 138 11.20 -5.99 4.81
N LEU A 139 11.39 -5.63 3.54
CA LEU A 139 10.93 -4.36 3.01
C LEU A 139 9.40 -4.28 2.96
N GLY A 140 8.73 -5.35 2.51
CA GLY A 140 7.27 -5.39 2.46
C GLY A 140 6.64 -5.21 3.85
N ARG A 141 7.25 -5.76 4.89
CA ARG A 141 6.84 -5.51 6.28
C ARG A 141 7.02 -4.05 6.66
N ILE A 142 8.21 -3.50 6.43
CA ILE A 142 8.53 -2.11 6.81
C ILE A 142 7.67 -1.10 6.06
N PHE A 143 7.41 -1.30 4.77
CA PHE A 143 6.60 -0.38 3.97
C PHE A 143 5.19 -0.16 4.52
N ARG A 144 4.61 -1.19 5.18
CA ARG A 144 3.31 -1.08 5.85
C ARG A 144 3.44 -0.59 7.29
N GLU A 145 4.49 -0.99 8.01
CA GLU A 145 4.68 -0.67 9.43
C GLU A 145 5.22 0.75 9.68
N LEU A 146 5.76 1.43 8.67
CA LEU A 146 6.24 2.81 8.77
C LEU A 146 5.14 3.75 9.29
N GLN A 147 5.52 4.58 10.27
CA GLN A 147 4.70 5.65 10.85
C GLN A 147 5.52 6.94 10.85
N PRO A 148 4.91 8.11 10.63
CA PRO A 148 3.46 8.36 10.51
C PRO A 148 2.86 8.08 9.12
N TYR A 149 3.67 7.95 8.07
CA TYR A 149 3.20 7.70 6.69
C TYR A 149 3.86 6.43 6.14
N GLY A 150 3.05 5.40 5.91
CA GLY A 150 3.49 4.15 5.26
C GLY A 150 3.61 4.31 3.74
N LEU A 151 4.52 3.55 3.11
CA LEU A 151 4.59 3.45 1.64
C LEU A 151 3.48 2.56 1.07
N TYR A 152 2.91 1.70 1.90
CA TYR A 152 1.75 0.86 1.57
C TYR A 152 0.63 1.08 2.59
N PRO A 153 -0.61 1.36 2.16
CA PRO A 153 -1.16 1.19 0.81
C PRO A 153 -0.86 2.35 -0.13
N LEU A 154 -0.78 2.08 -1.44
CA LEU A 154 -0.47 3.11 -2.44
C LEU A 154 -1.53 4.21 -2.48
N ASP A 155 -2.80 3.89 -2.24
CA ASP A 155 -3.89 4.87 -2.22
C ASP A 155 -3.79 5.85 -1.05
N GLU A 156 -3.19 5.43 0.08
CA GLU A 156 -2.95 6.31 1.23
C GLU A 156 -1.74 7.22 0.99
N TYR A 157 -0.71 6.72 0.28
CA TYR A 157 0.49 7.50 -0.03
C TYR A 157 0.24 8.54 -1.15
N PHE A 158 -0.36 8.11 -2.26
CA PHE A 158 -0.59 8.95 -3.44
C PHE A 158 -1.92 9.72 -3.39
N GLY A 159 -2.87 9.26 -2.58
CA GLY A 159 -4.18 9.90 -2.48
C GLY A 159 -4.18 11.13 -1.59
N THR A 160 -5.02 12.10 -1.93
CA THR A 160 -5.57 13.10 -1.02
C THR A 160 -6.75 12.52 -0.23
N THR A 161 -6.75 11.21 0.06
CA THR A 161 -7.91 10.56 0.68
C THR A 161 -8.14 11.23 2.02
N VAL A 162 -9.23 11.98 2.14
CA VAL A 162 -9.81 12.35 3.42
C VAL A 162 -10.21 11.01 4.01
N ARG A 163 -9.45 10.46 4.98
CA ARG A 163 -9.95 9.35 5.80
C ARG A 163 -11.36 9.77 6.15
N ARG A 164 -12.37 8.94 5.83
CA ARG A 164 -13.77 9.24 6.16
C ARG A 164 -13.77 9.65 7.63
N VAL A 165 -13.81 10.95 7.88
CA VAL A 165 -14.27 11.47 9.15
C VAL A 165 -15.65 10.84 9.24
N LYS A 166 -15.93 10.11 10.32
CA LYS A 166 -17.30 9.62 10.56
C LYS A 166 -18.22 10.77 10.16
N PRO A 167 -19.18 10.59 9.24
CA PRO A 167 -20.06 11.68 8.87
C PRO A 167 -20.54 12.27 10.19
N ILE A 168 -20.30 13.57 10.39
CA ILE A 168 -20.83 14.27 11.55
C ILE A 168 -22.32 13.95 11.47
N GLN A 169 -22.81 13.13 12.39
CA GLN A 169 -24.23 12.85 12.42
C GLN A 169 -24.87 14.22 12.62
N PRO A 170 -25.70 14.70 11.68
CA PRO A 170 -26.36 15.96 11.89
C PRO A 170 -27.10 15.83 13.21
N THR A 171 -26.78 16.70 14.18
CA THR A 171 -27.49 16.78 15.46
C THR A 171 -28.96 17.15 15.24
N TRP A 172 -29.30 17.57 14.03
CA TRP A 172 -30.63 17.84 13.56
C TRP A 172 -31.16 16.65 12.75
N THR A 173 -32.20 15.99 13.27
CA THR A 173 -33.05 15.12 12.47
C THR A 173 -33.92 15.98 11.56
N PRO A 174 -33.87 15.82 10.23
CA PRO A 174 -34.82 16.50 9.36
C PRO A 174 -36.25 16.14 9.77
N PRO A 175 -37.19 17.09 9.75
CA PRO A 175 -38.59 16.76 9.90
C PRO A 175 -38.98 15.74 8.82
N PRO A 176 -39.94 14.84 9.11
CA PRO A 176 -40.39 13.85 8.14
C PRO A 176 -40.77 14.55 6.85
N ALA A 177 -40.28 14.02 5.72
CA ALA A 177 -40.56 14.59 4.41
C ALA A 177 -42.07 14.56 4.16
N VAL A 178 -42.73 15.72 4.22
CA VAL A 178 -44.12 15.87 3.82
C VAL A 178 -44.12 15.91 2.29
N PRO A 179 -44.76 14.93 1.61
CA PRO A 179 -44.80 14.96 0.16
C PRO A 179 -45.56 16.20 -0.30
N VAL A 180 -44.96 16.99 -1.20
CA VAL A 180 -45.54 18.23 -1.74
C VAL A 180 -46.89 17.99 -2.44
N ARG A 181 -47.13 16.75 -2.88
CA ARG A 181 -48.40 16.30 -3.45
C ARG A 181 -48.80 14.97 -2.81
N PRO A 182 -50.08 14.76 -2.44
CA PRO A 182 -50.53 13.47 -1.94
C PRO A 182 -50.25 12.37 -2.98
N PRO A 183 -49.94 11.14 -2.54
CA PRO A 183 -49.70 10.03 -3.44
C PRO A 183 -50.91 9.81 -4.35
N ILE A 184 -50.66 9.55 -5.63
CA ILE A 184 -51.69 9.38 -6.68
C ILE A 184 -52.76 8.35 -6.26
N LEU A 185 -52.37 7.34 -5.49
CA LEU A 185 -53.26 6.29 -4.99
C LEU A 185 -54.34 6.85 -4.04
N GLN A 186 -54.01 7.86 -3.23
CA GLN A 186 -54.98 8.59 -2.40
C GLN A 186 -55.90 9.48 -3.24
N GLN A 187 -55.38 10.06 -4.33
CA GLN A 187 -56.18 10.89 -5.24
C GLN A 187 -57.22 10.05 -6.00
N LEU A 188 -56.86 8.82 -6.40
CA LEU A 188 -57.77 7.88 -7.05
C LEU A 188 -58.86 7.36 -6.10
N GLN A 189 -58.55 7.18 -4.82
CA GLN A 189 -59.51 6.74 -3.80
C GLN A 189 -60.51 7.83 -3.38
N GLN A 190 -60.17 9.11 -3.59
CA GLN A 190 -61.07 10.25 -3.31
C GLN A 190 -61.94 10.62 -4.53
N ALA A 191 -61.62 10.09 -5.72
CA ALA A 191 -62.33 10.34 -6.97
C ALA A 191 -63.33 9.23 -7.34
N ALA A 192 -63.46 8.20 -6.50
CA ALA A 192 -64.45 7.12 -6.59
C ALA A 192 -65.48 7.28 -5.45
#